data_AF-A0A6Y2X088-F1
#
_entry.id   AF-A0A6Y2X088-F1
#
_cell.length_a   1.000
_cell.length_b   1.000
_cell.length_c   1.000
_cell.angle_alpha   90.00
_cell.angle_beta   90.00
_cell.angle_gamma   90.00
#
_symmetry.space_group_name_H-M   'P 1'
#
loop_
_entity.id
_entity.type
_entity.pdbx_description
1 polymer ?
#
loop_
_entity_poly.entity_id
_entity_poly.type
_entity_poly.pdbx_seq_one_letter_code
_entity_poly.pdbx_strand_id
1 'polypeptide(L)'
;MAKKPTTGKAVKKQTNSKLSFHKQLVLNRFMFRFFKDGTLHGLKIRLGEDRFEGIHEDGQSLFFHELSNYLFEVDLIDLDELRRYDLNIVKHWQQITEHRNLKEDTVLNMKYFQYLSLLFTEIYLDWYFNRKQELLDGLNSELNIYNAENNETAKDRANQFKSYILDDLNKLAYWNATGSGKTLLLHVNILQYLHYYQNGNTHHYPDKIILLTPDERLSQQHLDELYNSGFSHIQLFDKNKSAPFKGTVEVIDINKLADDMGDKTVAVEAFEGNNLVLIDEGHKGTGTAAGAWMRRRDKLTRDGFAFEYSATFGQAVSGGNNVEAVEAEIKKKKAKLLFETTALGKLTAEQLEKLELTSEELRDARIQATREVYGKSILFDYSYKFFYEDGYGKESLILNLNPNEDKKDERRYEYFT
;
A
#
# COMPACT_ATOMS: atom_id res chain seq x y z
N MET A 1 -53.15 -42.30 17.57
CA MET A 1 -52.50 -41.79 16.34
C MET A 1 -51.47 -40.74 16.74
N ALA A 2 -50.20 -41.12 16.78
CA ALA A 2 -49.09 -40.24 17.13
C ALA A 2 -48.61 -39.45 15.90
N LYS A 3 -48.49 -38.13 16.01
CA LYS A 3 -47.96 -37.25 14.96
C LYS A 3 -46.43 -37.43 14.87
N LYS A 4 -45.93 -37.81 13.70
CA LYS A 4 -44.50 -37.83 13.38
C LYS A 4 -43.95 -36.40 13.31
N PRO A 5 -42.80 -36.09 13.92
CA PRO A 5 -42.10 -34.83 13.72
C PRO A 5 -41.32 -34.86 12.39
N THR A 6 -41.55 -33.88 11.54
CA THR A 6 -40.81 -33.65 10.30
C THR A 6 -39.45 -33.01 10.60
N THR A 7 -38.38 -33.76 10.39
CA THR A 7 -37.00 -33.28 10.45
C THR A 7 -36.63 -32.54 9.17
N GLY A 8 -37.02 -31.26 9.07
CA GLY A 8 -36.46 -30.35 8.09
C GLY A 8 -35.06 -29.93 8.52
N LYS A 9 -34.01 -30.53 7.93
CA LYS A 9 -32.65 -29.98 8.04
C LYS A 9 -32.68 -28.57 7.44
N ALA A 10 -32.53 -27.56 8.30
CA ALA A 10 -32.27 -26.19 7.86
C ALA A 10 -30.91 -26.18 7.15
N VAL A 11 -30.93 -26.24 5.82
CA VAL A 11 -29.76 -25.90 5.00
C VAL A 11 -29.46 -24.44 5.32
N LYS A 12 -28.37 -24.17 6.04
CA LYS A 12 -27.84 -22.82 6.19
C LYS A 12 -27.70 -22.24 4.79
N LYS A 13 -28.55 -21.26 4.46
CA LYS A 13 -28.40 -20.40 3.30
C LYS A 13 -26.96 -19.88 3.35
N GLN A 14 -26.10 -20.26 2.39
CA GLN A 14 -24.78 -19.67 2.26
C GLN A 14 -24.98 -18.15 2.23
N THR A 15 -24.52 -17.49 3.28
CA THR A 15 -24.55 -16.05 3.38
C THR A 15 -23.72 -15.50 2.23
N ASN A 16 -24.34 -14.63 1.47
CA ASN A 16 -23.92 -14.06 0.20
C ASN A 16 -22.71 -13.11 0.41
N SER A 17 -21.57 -13.61 0.88
CA SER A 17 -20.44 -12.75 1.26
C SER A 17 -19.64 -12.31 0.03
N LYS A 18 -19.69 -11.00 -0.26
CA LYS A 18 -18.77 -10.32 -1.20
C LYS A 18 -17.33 -10.73 -0.90
N LEU A 19 -16.52 -11.02 -1.93
CA LEU A 19 -15.11 -11.37 -1.77
C LEU A 19 -14.39 -10.28 -0.96
N SER A 20 -13.71 -10.67 0.11
CA SER A 20 -12.95 -9.74 0.94
C SER A 20 -11.83 -9.08 0.15
N PHE A 21 -11.57 -7.79 0.37
CA PHE A 21 -10.52 -7.06 -0.34
C PHE A 21 -9.12 -7.61 -0.07
N HIS A 22 -8.87 -8.18 1.13
CA HIS A 22 -7.62 -8.89 1.44
C HIS A 22 -7.28 -10.02 0.46
N LYS A 23 -8.30 -10.58 -0.22
CA LYS A 23 -8.12 -11.66 -1.22
C LYS A 23 -7.95 -11.12 -2.65
N GLN A 24 -7.95 -9.80 -2.84
CA GLN A 24 -7.87 -9.14 -4.14
C GLN A 24 -6.50 -8.46 -4.36
N LEU A 25 -5.51 -8.72 -3.50
CA LEU A 25 -4.20 -8.09 -3.55
C LEU A 25 -3.27 -8.84 -4.50
N VAL A 26 -3.33 -8.54 -5.79
CA VAL A 26 -2.62 -9.26 -6.86
C VAL A 26 -1.10 -9.11 -6.72
N LEU A 27 -0.60 -7.90 -6.49
CA LEU A 27 0.84 -7.66 -6.28
C LEU A 27 1.35 -8.39 -5.03
N ASN A 28 0.61 -8.32 -3.92
CA ASN A 28 0.97 -9.03 -2.70
C ASN A 28 1.04 -10.56 -2.91
N ARG A 29 0.08 -11.15 -3.65
CA ARG A 29 0.11 -12.56 -4.05
C ARG A 29 1.33 -12.89 -4.89
N PHE A 30 1.64 -12.05 -5.88
CA PHE A 30 2.83 -12.21 -6.72
C PHE A 30 4.10 -12.28 -5.87
N MET A 31 4.24 -11.40 -4.88
CA MET A 31 5.43 -11.38 -4.02
C MET A 31 5.57 -12.60 -3.11
N PHE A 32 4.46 -13.18 -2.66
CA PHE A 32 4.53 -14.42 -1.87
C PHE A 32 5.04 -15.62 -2.66
N ARG A 33 5.07 -15.58 -4.00
CA ARG A 33 5.61 -16.66 -4.84
C ARG A 33 7.12 -16.83 -4.73
N PHE A 34 7.84 -15.85 -4.18
CA PHE A 34 9.27 -15.99 -3.89
C PHE A 34 9.54 -16.82 -2.62
N PHE A 35 8.50 -17.35 -1.97
CA PHE A 35 8.59 -18.10 -0.71
C PHE A 35 7.80 -19.41 -0.78
N LYS A 36 8.34 -20.48 -0.18
CA LYS A 36 7.75 -21.83 -0.31
C LYS A 36 6.39 -22.03 0.36
N ASP A 37 6.13 -21.32 1.46
CA ASP A 37 4.83 -21.38 2.18
C ASP A 37 3.78 -20.41 1.60
N GLY A 38 4.18 -19.51 0.69
CA GLY A 38 3.29 -18.64 -0.09
C GLY A 38 2.33 -17.74 0.71
N THR A 39 2.50 -17.60 2.02
CA THR A 39 1.57 -16.86 2.89
C THR A 39 2.29 -16.17 4.04
N LEU A 40 1.74 -15.04 4.50
CA LEU A 40 2.24 -14.33 5.69
C LEU A 40 2.23 -15.20 6.95
N HIS A 41 1.20 -16.03 7.12
CA HIS A 41 1.08 -16.90 8.29
C HIS A 41 2.18 -17.97 8.33
N GLY A 42 2.48 -18.61 7.20
CA GLY A 42 3.59 -19.56 7.10
C GLY A 42 4.93 -18.89 7.42
N LEU A 43 5.18 -17.70 6.86
CA LEU A 43 6.39 -16.94 7.15
C LEU A 43 6.48 -16.49 8.61
N LYS A 44 5.37 -16.08 9.24
CA LYS A 44 5.34 -15.75 10.67
C LYS A 44 5.78 -16.92 11.54
N ILE A 45 5.29 -18.14 11.27
CA ILE A 45 5.67 -19.34 12.05
C ILE A 45 7.19 -19.55 12.03
N ARG A 46 7.83 -19.17 10.92
CA ARG A 46 9.26 -19.40 10.69
C ARG A 46 10.16 -18.25 11.11
N LEU A 47 9.66 -17.01 11.04
CA LEU A 47 10.45 -15.79 11.24
C LEU A 47 10.00 -14.97 12.45
N GLY A 48 8.87 -15.30 13.09
CA GLY A 48 8.22 -14.43 14.06
C GLY A 48 8.81 -14.44 15.48
N GLU A 49 9.76 -15.32 15.77
CA GLU A 49 10.43 -15.39 17.07
C GLU A 49 11.57 -14.35 17.18
N ASP A 50 11.71 -13.72 18.35
CA ASP A 50 12.73 -12.68 18.60
C ASP A 50 14.18 -13.15 18.33
N ARG A 51 14.46 -14.45 18.37
CA ARG A 51 15.80 -15.02 18.05
C ARG A 51 16.23 -14.79 16.60
N PHE A 52 15.30 -14.47 15.70
CA PHE A 52 15.57 -14.17 14.30
C PHE A 52 15.73 -12.67 14.05
N GLU A 53 15.62 -11.85 15.09
CA GLU A 53 15.77 -10.40 15.01
C GLU A 53 17.21 -9.97 15.25
N GLY A 54 17.68 -9.03 14.45
CA GLY A 54 19.02 -8.48 14.57
C GLY A 54 19.94 -8.90 13.44
N ILE A 55 21.22 -8.60 13.62
CA ILE A 55 22.26 -8.71 12.60
C ILE A 55 23.30 -9.72 13.11
N HIS A 56 23.65 -10.66 12.25
CA HIS A 56 24.66 -11.68 12.50
C HIS A 56 26.08 -11.10 12.33
N GLU A 57 27.11 -11.82 12.80
CA GLU A 57 28.51 -11.36 12.78
C GLU A 57 29.08 -11.14 11.37
N ASP A 58 28.49 -11.77 10.35
CA ASP A 58 28.85 -11.58 8.95
C ASP A 58 28.19 -10.34 8.30
N GLY A 59 27.40 -9.59 9.07
CA GLY A 59 26.71 -8.38 8.63
C GLY A 59 25.35 -8.63 7.94
N GLN A 60 24.92 -9.89 7.77
CA GLN A 60 23.59 -10.21 7.28
C GLN A 60 22.54 -10.12 8.40
N SER A 61 21.27 -9.97 8.04
CA SER A 61 20.19 -10.17 9.01
C SER A 61 20.07 -11.64 9.40
N LEU A 62 19.64 -11.90 10.64
CA LEU A 62 19.27 -13.25 11.06
C LEU A 62 18.08 -13.81 10.25
N PHE A 63 17.24 -12.94 9.69
CA PHE A 63 16.18 -13.34 8.75
C PHE A 63 16.73 -13.89 7.43
N PHE A 64 17.81 -13.32 6.87
CA PHE A 64 18.46 -13.86 5.67
C PHE A 64 18.91 -15.30 5.87
N HIS A 65 19.53 -15.60 7.02
CA HIS A 65 19.96 -16.96 7.32
C HIS A 65 18.77 -17.93 7.37
N GLU A 66 17.67 -17.57 8.03
CA GLU A 66 16.46 -18.41 8.05
C GLU A 66 15.82 -18.54 6.65
N LEU A 67 15.83 -17.48 5.84
CA LEU A 67 15.33 -17.54 4.47
C LEU A 67 16.15 -18.46 3.56
N SER A 68 17.48 -18.37 3.66
CA SER A 68 18.42 -19.18 2.88
C SER A 68 18.33 -20.67 3.23
N ASN A 69 17.91 -21.00 4.46
CA ASN A 69 17.66 -22.35 4.95
C ASN A 69 16.28 -22.89 4.54
N TYR A 70 15.97 -22.86 3.24
CA TYR A 70 14.81 -23.48 2.57
C TYR A 70 13.51 -22.67 2.43
N LEU A 71 13.39 -21.45 2.94
CA LEU A 71 12.11 -20.71 2.83
C LEU A 71 11.95 -19.91 1.54
N PHE A 72 13.04 -19.63 0.84
CA PHE A 72 13.04 -18.83 -0.38
C PHE A 72 13.07 -19.71 -1.65
N GLU A 73 12.41 -19.25 -2.71
CA GLU A 73 12.36 -19.91 -4.02
C GLU A 73 13.59 -19.53 -4.86
N VAL A 74 14.69 -20.25 -4.64
CA VAL A 74 16.01 -19.98 -5.23
C VAL A 74 16.05 -20.09 -6.75
N ASP A 75 15.08 -20.79 -7.36
CA ASP A 75 14.96 -20.90 -8.81
C ASP A 75 14.42 -19.60 -9.45
N LEU A 76 13.79 -18.73 -8.66
CA LEU A 76 13.29 -17.42 -9.12
C LEU A 76 14.30 -16.30 -8.86
N ILE A 77 14.94 -16.33 -7.69
CA ILE A 77 15.97 -15.38 -7.28
C ILE A 77 17.02 -16.17 -6.50
N ASP A 78 18.26 -16.20 -6.99
CA ASP A 78 19.32 -16.98 -6.36
C ASP A 78 19.77 -16.38 -5.01
N LEU A 79 20.60 -17.15 -4.29
CA LEU A 79 21.06 -16.76 -2.95
C LEU A 79 22.02 -15.56 -2.94
N ASP A 80 22.74 -15.30 -4.04
CA ASP A 80 23.65 -14.15 -4.10
C ASP A 80 22.86 -12.85 -4.29
N GLU A 81 21.81 -12.88 -5.10
CA GLU A 81 20.86 -11.79 -5.24
C GLU A 81 20.06 -11.54 -3.95
N LEU A 82 19.59 -12.61 -3.29
CA LEU A 82 18.95 -12.48 -1.97
C LEU A 82 19.89 -11.86 -0.93
N ARG A 83 21.17 -12.27 -0.93
CA ARG A 83 22.19 -11.70 -0.03
C ARG A 83 22.43 -10.22 -0.32
N ARG A 84 22.45 -9.83 -1.59
CA ARG A 84 22.57 -8.43 -2.02
C ARG A 84 21.41 -7.58 -1.51
N TYR A 85 20.18 -8.09 -1.62
CA TYR A 85 19.00 -7.41 -1.07
C TYR A 85 19.08 -7.27 0.46
N ASP A 86 19.46 -8.33 1.18
CA ASP A 86 19.60 -8.26 2.64
C ASP A 86 20.63 -7.20 3.09
N LEU A 87 21.81 -7.16 2.46
CA LEU A 87 22.84 -6.16 2.78
C LEU A 87 22.34 -4.73 2.56
N ASN A 88 21.56 -4.49 1.50
CA ASN A 88 20.95 -3.19 1.26
C ASN A 88 19.95 -2.84 2.36
N ILE A 89 19.10 -3.79 2.78
CA ILE A 89 18.14 -3.60 3.87
C ILE A 89 18.87 -3.28 5.18
N VAL A 90 19.87 -4.08 5.56
CA VAL A 90 20.67 -3.88 6.77
C VAL A 90 21.32 -2.51 6.77
N LYS A 91 21.98 -2.13 5.68
CA LYS A 91 22.63 -0.82 5.51
C LYS A 91 21.63 0.32 5.73
N HIS A 92 20.50 0.29 5.04
CA HIS A 92 19.50 1.37 5.14
C HIS A 92 18.83 1.42 6.51
N TRP A 93 18.54 0.26 7.11
CA TRP A 93 17.98 0.17 8.46
C TRP A 93 18.94 0.74 9.52
N GLN A 94 20.22 0.37 9.44
CA GLN A 94 21.24 0.92 10.35
C GLN A 94 21.35 2.43 10.20
N GLN A 95 21.37 2.96 8.97
CA GLN A 95 21.41 4.41 8.74
C GLN A 95 20.24 5.15 9.40
N ILE A 96 19.02 4.67 9.23
CA ILE A 96 17.84 5.38 9.77
C ILE A 96 17.63 5.19 11.27
N THR A 97 18.31 4.23 11.89
CA THR A 97 18.20 3.94 13.33
C THR A 97 19.39 4.42 14.15
N GLU A 98 20.54 4.71 13.54
CA GLU A 98 21.78 5.09 14.23
C GLU A 98 21.58 6.17 15.30
N HIS A 99 21.00 7.33 14.92
CA HIS A 99 20.76 8.41 15.87
C HIS A 99 19.79 8.04 17.01
N ARG A 100 18.77 7.22 16.71
CA ARG A 100 17.80 6.75 17.72
C ARG A 100 18.47 5.79 18.70
N ASN A 101 19.24 4.85 18.17
CA ASN A 101 19.97 3.87 18.97
C ASN A 101 20.92 4.56 19.95
N LEU A 102 21.65 5.58 19.49
CA LEU A 102 22.55 6.38 20.34
C LEU A 102 21.81 7.18 21.42
N LYS A 103 20.63 7.72 21.08
CA LYS A 103 19.83 8.54 22.01
C LYS A 103 19.13 7.70 23.09
N GLU A 104 18.68 6.50 22.73
CA GLU A 104 17.87 5.62 23.60
C GLU A 104 18.69 4.50 24.25
N ASP A 105 19.99 4.42 23.95
CA ASP A 105 20.90 3.35 24.42
C ASP A 105 20.33 1.94 24.18
N THR A 106 19.64 1.77 23.06
CA THR A 106 18.92 0.55 22.70
C THR A 106 19.04 0.30 21.20
N VAL A 107 19.33 -0.93 20.79
CA VAL A 107 19.39 -1.29 19.36
C VAL A 107 17.98 -1.57 18.85
N LEU A 108 17.51 -0.76 17.89
CA LEU A 108 16.26 -1.04 17.18
C LEU A 108 16.46 -2.16 16.16
N ASN A 109 15.90 -3.34 16.45
CA ASN A 109 15.84 -4.46 15.52
C ASN A 109 14.55 -4.44 14.68
N MET A 110 14.63 -4.93 13.44
CA MET A 110 13.46 -5.14 12.61
C MET A 110 12.61 -6.29 13.14
N LYS A 111 11.29 -6.12 13.13
CA LYS A 111 10.35 -7.24 13.21
C LYS A 111 10.23 -7.94 11.86
N TYR A 112 9.85 -9.22 11.85
CA TYR A 112 9.81 -10.03 10.63
C TYR A 112 8.96 -9.40 9.51
N PHE A 113 7.82 -8.79 9.84
CA PHE A 113 6.94 -8.14 8.86
C PHE A 113 7.55 -6.84 8.29
N GLN A 114 8.41 -6.16 9.04
CA GLN A 114 9.17 -5.00 8.56
C GLN A 114 10.23 -5.48 7.58
N TYR A 115 11.01 -6.49 7.96
CA TYR A 115 12.01 -7.09 7.09
C TYR A 115 11.39 -7.60 5.77
N LEU A 116 10.27 -8.34 5.85
CA LEU A 116 9.57 -8.82 4.65
C LEU A 116 9.04 -7.67 3.78
N SER A 117 8.50 -6.60 4.38
CA SER A 117 8.08 -5.40 3.63
C SER A 117 9.24 -4.79 2.86
N LEU A 118 10.42 -4.70 3.48
CA LEU A 118 11.63 -4.13 2.87
C LEU A 118 12.22 -5.06 1.81
N LEU A 119 12.20 -6.37 2.01
CA LEU A 119 12.63 -7.37 1.03
C LEU A 119 11.73 -7.37 -0.21
N PHE A 120 10.42 -7.26 -0.03
CA PHE A 120 9.49 -7.10 -1.16
C PHE A 120 9.82 -5.81 -1.93
N THR A 121 10.23 -4.76 -1.23
CA THR A 121 10.61 -3.49 -1.86
C THR A 121 11.91 -3.61 -2.65
N GLU A 122 12.94 -4.27 -2.11
CA GLU A 122 14.18 -4.56 -2.84
C GLU A 122 13.90 -5.30 -4.15
N ILE A 123 13.14 -6.41 -4.07
CA ILE A 123 12.78 -7.21 -5.25
C ILE A 123 12.02 -6.36 -6.27
N TYR A 124 11.00 -5.62 -5.82
CA TYR A 124 10.18 -4.82 -6.73
C TYR A 124 10.98 -3.73 -7.43
N LEU A 125 11.78 -2.97 -6.69
CA LEU A 125 12.53 -1.84 -7.24
C LEU A 125 13.63 -2.32 -8.17
N ASP A 126 14.33 -3.40 -7.83
CA ASP A 126 15.32 -3.99 -8.73
C ASP A 126 14.69 -4.39 -10.06
N TRP A 127 13.52 -5.06 -10.02
CA TRP A 127 12.83 -5.43 -11.24
C TRP A 127 12.24 -4.21 -11.97
N TYR A 128 11.74 -3.20 -11.26
CA TYR A 128 11.21 -1.98 -11.86
C TYR A 128 12.28 -1.20 -12.64
N PHE A 129 13.49 -1.09 -12.10
CA PHE A 129 14.59 -0.33 -12.72
C PHE A 129 15.37 -1.16 -13.74
N ASN A 130 15.59 -2.46 -13.48
CA ASN A 130 16.52 -3.28 -14.26
C ASN A 130 15.83 -4.32 -15.15
N ARG A 131 14.58 -4.73 -14.85
CA ARG A 131 13.85 -5.84 -15.50
C ARG A 131 12.37 -5.50 -15.74
N LYS A 132 12.09 -4.26 -16.16
CA LYS A 132 10.72 -3.69 -16.14
C LYS A 132 9.68 -4.50 -16.94
N GLN A 133 10.09 -5.07 -18.07
CA GLN A 133 9.20 -5.92 -18.87
C GLN A 133 8.92 -7.27 -18.19
N GLU A 134 9.92 -7.89 -17.57
CA GLU A 134 9.74 -9.14 -16.82
C GLU A 134 8.81 -8.93 -15.61
N LEU A 135 8.91 -7.78 -14.93
CA LEU A 135 7.97 -7.38 -13.89
C LEU A 135 6.54 -7.29 -14.41
N LEU A 136 6.33 -6.62 -15.54
CA LEU A 136 5.02 -6.48 -16.16
C LEU A 136 4.42 -7.83 -16.53
N ASP A 137 5.23 -8.71 -17.13
CA ASP A 137 4.81 -10.03 -17.57
C ASP A 137 4.49 -10.95 -16.38
N GLY A 138 5.32 -10.92 -15.33
CA GLY A 138 5.10 -11.67 -14.09
C GLY A 138 3.81 -11.25 -13.38
N LEU A 139 3.56 -9.95 -13.26
CA LEU A 139 2.33 -9.41 -12.66
C LEU A 139 1.09 -9.76 -13.47
N ASN A 140 1.17 -9.69 -14.81
CA ASN A 140 0.06 -10.09 -15.67
C ASN A 140 -0.20 -11.60 -15.64
N SER A 141 0.84 -12.42 -15.45
CA SER A 141 0.69 -13.86 -15.23
C SER A 141 -0.09 -14.14 -13.94
N GLU A 142 0.30 -13.51 -12.82
CA GLU A 142 -0.44 -13.64 -11.55
C GLU A 142 -1.87 -13.10 -11.64
N LEU A 143 -2.06 -11.98 -12.32
CA LEU A 143 -3.38 -11.40 -12.54
C LEU A 143 -4.29 -12.34 -13.35
N ASN A 144 -3.76 -13.05 -14.34
CA ASN A 144 -4.54 -14.01 -15.12
C ASN A 144 -5.01 -15.17 -14.24
N ILE A 145 -4.16 -15.65 -13.31
CA ILE A 145 -4.53 -16.66 -12.32
C ILE A 145 -5.64 -16.12 -11.42
N TYR A 146 -5.46 -14.92 -10.85
CA TYR A 146 -6.48 -14.26 -10.03
C TYR A 146 -7.82 -14.09 -10.76
N ASN A 147 -7.80 -13.63 -12.01
CA ASN A 147 -9.01 -13.42 -12.80
C ASN A 147 -9.70 -14.76 -13.15
N ALA A 148 -8.94 -15.82 -13.40
CA ALA A 148 -9.47 -17.16 -13.62
C ALA A 148 -10.19 -17.71 -12.38
N GLU A 149 -9.63 -17.50 -11.18
CA GLU A 149 -10.29 -17.81 -9.89
C GLU A 149 -11.60 -17.02 -9.69
N ASN A 150 -11.78 -15.91 -10.42
CA ASN A 150 -12.91 -14.99 -10.31
C ASN A 150 -13.77 -14.95 -11.59
N ASN A 151 -13.98 -16.07 -12.29
CA ASN A 151 -14.67 -16.06 -13.59
C ASN A 151 -16.04 -16.76 -13.65
N GLU A 152 -16.41 -17.58 -12.67
CA GLU A 152 -17.57 -18.49 -12.78
C GLU A 152 -18.91 -17.75 -12.84
N THR A 153 -19.21 -16.93 -11.83
CA THR A 153 -20.48 -16.21 -11.74
C THR A 153 -20.34 -14.75 -12.15
N ALA A 154 -21.48 -14.08 -12.39
CA ALA A 154 -21.49 -12.63 -12.63
C ALA A 154 -20.93 -11.83 -11.44
N LYS A 155 -21.02 -12.37 -10.22
CA LYS A 155 -20.44 -11.75 -9.02
C LYS A 155 -18.93 -11.90 -8.97
N ASP A 156 -18.42 -13.01 -9.46
CA ASP A 156 -16.98 -13.27 -9.53
C ASP A 156 -16.35 -12.36 -10.57
N ARG A 157 -16.96 -12.26 -11.77
CA ARG A 157 -16.49 -11.36 -12.83
C ARG A 157 -16.45 -9.89 -12.39
N ALA A 158 -17.32 -9.49 -11.46
CA ALA A 158 -17.26 -8.15 -10.86
C ALA A 158 -16.03 -7.91 -9.96
N ASN A 159 -15.22 -8.93 -9.65
CA ASN A 159 -13.95 -8.81 -8.94
C ASN A 159 -12.73 -8.83 -9.88
N GLN A 160 -12.90 -9.15 -11.16
CA GLN A 160 -11.78 -9.16 -12.10
C GLN A 160 -11.20 -7.76 -12.32
N PHE A 161 -9.90 -7.71 -12.59
CA PHE A 161 -9.15 -6.49 -12.90
C PHE A 161 -8.60 -6.53 -14.33
N LYS A 162 -8.35 -5.36 -14.91
CA LYS A 162 -7.70 -5.23 -16.20
C LYS A 162 -6.20 -5.49 -16.06
N SER A 163 -5.60 -5.97 -17.15
CA SER A 163 -4.17 -6.16 -17.27
C SER A 163 -3.36 -4.95 -16.79
N TYR A 164 -2.26 -5.25 -16.12
CA TYR A 164 -1.21 -4.28 -15.83
C TYR A 164 -0.70 -3.66 -17.13
N ILE A 165 -0.49 -2.35 -17.10
CA ILE A 165 0.27 -1.59 -18.08
C ILE A 165 1.50 -0.99 -17.40
N LEU A 166 2.46 -0.45 -18.18
CA LEU A 166 3.69 0.14 -17.62
C LEU A 166 3.40 1.27 -16.61
N ASP A 167 2.38 2.09 -16.88
CA ASP A 167 1.94 3.18 -16.00
C ASP A 167 1.36 2.67 -14.67
N ASP A 168 1.01 1.39 -14.55
CA ASP A 168 0.53 0.81 -13.28
C ASP A 168 1.71 0.44 -12.34
N LEU A 169 2.96 0.42 -12.83
CA LEU A 169 4.12 -0.12 -12.09
C LEU A 169 4.83 0.91 -11.21
N ASN A 170 4.48 2.19 -11.31
CA ASN A 170 5.17 3.26 -10.59
C ASN A 170 4.57 3.57 -9.21
N LYS A 171 3.86 2.60 -8.62
CA LYS A 171 3.14 2.80 -7.34
C LYS A 171 3.19 1.55 -6.48
N LEU A 172 3.60 1.75 -5.23
CA LEU A 172 3.55 0.74 -4.18
C LEU A 172 2.76 1.25 -2.98
N ALA A 173 1.92 0.39 -2.40
CA ALA A 173 1.13 0.70 -1.22
C ALA A 173 1.40 -0.30 -0.09
N TYR A 174 1.46 0.19 1.15
CA TYR A 174 1.64 -0.60 2.37
C TYR A 174 0.41 -0.48 3.24
N TRP A 175 -0.30 -1.59 3.39
CA TRP A 175 -1.43 -1.67 4.28
C TRP A 175 -0.98 -2.13 5.67
N ASN A 176 -0.50 -1.18 6.46
CA ASN A 176 0.19 -1.46 7.71
C ASN A 176 -0.51 -0.80 8.91
N ALA A 177 -0.72 -1.56 9.99
CA ALA A 177 -1.36 -1.07 11.20
C ALA A 177 -0.65 0.14 11.82
N THR A 178 -1.38 0.96 12.58
CA THR A 178 -0.75 2.03 13.37
C THR A 178 0.06 1.41 14.51
N GLY A 179 1.31 1.86 14.66
CA GLY A 179 2.27 1.27 15.60
C GLY A 179 3.17 0.20 14.98
N SER A 180 2.92 -0.26 13.74
CA SER A 180 3.79 -1.26 13.07
C SER A 180 5.11 -0.67 12.52
N GLY A 181 5.48 0.56 12.87
CA GLY A 181 6.70 1.21 12.39
C GLY A 181 6.65 1.72 10.93
N LYS A 182 5.48 2.17 10.44
CA LYS A 182 5.32 2.73 9.08
C LYS A 182 6.32 3.85 8.75
N THR A 183 6.57 4.77 9.69
CA THR A 183 7.53 5.87 9.49
C THR A 183 8.92 5.34 9.16
N LEU A 184 9.41 4.32 9.88
CA LEU A 184 10.74 3.75 9.62
C LEU A 184 10.79 3.09 8.24
N LEU A 185 9.74 2.34 7.86
CA LEU A 185 9.62 1.78 6.51
C LEU A 185 9.61 2.88 5.44
N LEU A 186 8.87 3.97 5.66
CA LEU A 186 8.85 5.12 4.75
C LEU A 186 10.24 5.67 4.52
N HIS A 187 11.02 5.87 5.59
CA HIS A 187 12.38 6.40 5.50
C HIS A 187 13.35 5.44 4.80
N VAL A 188 13.27 4.13 5.09
CA VAL A 188 14.07 3.13 4.38
C VAL A 188 13.71 3.10 2.90
N ASN A 189 12.43 3.18 2.54
CA ASN A 189 11.99 3.15 1.15
C ASN A 189 12.52 4.33 0.32
N ILE A 190 12.75 5.50 0.94
CA ILE A 190 13.47 6.61 0.28
C ILE A 190 14.87 6.15 -0.11
N LEU A 191 15.61 5.52 0.80
CA LEU A 191 16.97 5.05 0.57
C LEU A 191 17.00 3.90 -0.45
N GLN A 192 16.06 2.94 -0.37
CA GLN A 192 15.93 1.86 -1.35
C GLN A 192 15.65 2.41 -2.75
N TYR A 193 14.71 3.34 -2.89
CA TYR A 193 14.44 3.96 -4.18
C TYR A 193 15.66 4.69 -4.72
N LEU A 194 16.32 5.51 -3.90
CA LEU A 194 17.51 6.23 -4.32
C LEU A 194 18.65 5.28 -4.71
N HIS A 195 18.84 4.16 -4.01
CA HIS A 195 19.83 3.15 -4.36
C HIS A 195 19.69 2.70 -5.82
N TYR A 196 18.48 2.31 -6.23
CA TYR A 196 18.22 1.85 -7.61
C TYR A 196 18.18 3.01 -8.62
N TYR A 197 17.58 4.15 -8.27
CA TYR A 197 17.51 5.33 -9.14
C TYR A 197 18.88 5.91 -9.47
N GLN A 198 19.78 5.91 -8.48
CA GLN A 198 21.15 6.40 -8.63
C GLN A 198 22.01 5.46 -9.44
N ASN A 199 21.79 4.14 -9.33
CA ASN A 199 22.55 3.11 -10.02
C ASN A 199 24.07 3.36 -9.99
N GLY A 200 24.58 3.66 -8.79
CA GLY A 200 26.00 3.98 -8.55
C GLY A 200 26.39 5.46 -8.75
N ASN A 201 25.55 6.30 -9.37
CA ASN A 201 25.74 7.74 -9.44
C ASN A 201 25.05 8.47 -8.28
N THR A 202 25.77 8.70 -7.19
CA THR A 202 25.25 9.32 -5.96
C THR A 202 24.76 10.76 -6.11
N HIS A 203 25.01 11.41 -7.25
CA HIS A 203 24.57 12.78 -7.54
C HIS A 203 23.34 12.80 -8.47
N HIS A 204 22.84 11.64 -8.88
CA HIS A 204 21.62 11.51 -9.65
C HIS A 204 20.41 11.48 -8.71
N TYR A 205 19.44 12.35 -8.92
CA TYR A 205 18.26 12.45 -8.06
C TYR A 205 17.01 12.65 -8.91
N PRO A 206 15.84 12.19 -8.42
CA PRO A 206 14.56 12.62 -8.98
C PRO A 206 14.45 14.15 -8.92
N ASP A 207 13.56 14.72 -9.72
CA ASP A 207 13.35 16.17 -9.77
C ASP A 207 12.94 16.72 -8.40
N LYS A 208 12.13 15.95 -7.66
CA LYS A 208 11.74 16.22 -6.28
C LYS A 208 11.59 14.93 -5.48
N ILE A 209 11.86 15.00 -4.18
CA ILE A 209 11.43 13.99 -3.20
C ILE A 209 10.40 14.66 -2.29
N ILE A 210 9.15 14.20 -2.36
CA ILE A 210 8.00 14.84 -1.73
C ILE A 210 7.40 13.90 -0.70
N LEU A 211 7.26 14.35 0.54
CA LEU A 211 6.52 13.66 1.59
C LEU A 211 5.20 14.38 1.84
N LEU A 212 4.10 13.77 1.39
CA LEU A 212 2.74 14.23 1.63
C LEU A 212 2.24 13.74 2.98
N THR A 213 1.79 14.69 3.79
CA THR A 213 1.27 14.48 5.14
C THR A 213 -0.16 15.02 5.24
N PRO A 214 -1.00 14.51 6.14
CA PRO A 214 -2.42 14.86 6.14
C PRO A 214 -2.76 16.20 6.79
N ASP A 215 -1.83 16.79 7.56
CA ASP A 215 -1.95 18.10 8.20
C ASP A 215 -0.57 18.67 8.57
N GLU A 216 -0.49 19.99 8.80
CA GLU A 216 0.76 20.69 9.15
C GLU A 216 1.46 20.18 10.42
N ARG A 217 0.69 19.70 11.41
CA ARG A 217 1.26 19.14 12.65
C ARG A 217 2.02 17.86 12.34
N LEU A 218 1.46 16.99 11.52
CA LEU A 218 2.15 15.79 11.04
C LEU A 218 3.30 16.14 10.09
N SER A 219 3.20 17.21 9.28
CA SER A 219 4.36 17.69 8.51
C SER A 219 5.55 18.01 9.42
N GLN A 220 5.32 18.71 10.54
CA GLN A 220 6.39 19.04 11.48
C GLN A 220 6.94 17.79 12.19
N GLN A 221 6.08 16.86 12.59
CA GLN A 221 6.51 15.59 13.18
C GLN A 221 7.41 14.80 12.23
N HIS A 222 7.05 14.73 10.94
CA HIS A 222 7.86 14.03 9.93
C HIS A 222 9.23 14.68 9.72
N LEU A 223 9.36 16.01 9.81
CA LEU A 223 10.68 16.65 9.77
C LEU A 223 11.58 16.21 10.92
N ASP A 224 11.04 16.16 12.13
CA ASP A 224 11.80 15.69 13.30
C ASP A 224 12.14 14.20 13.15
N GLU A 225 11.23 13.38 12.64
CA GLU A 225 11.46 11.95 12.41
C GLU A 225 12.50 11.69 11.30
N LEU A 226 12.50 12.48 10.22
CA LEU A 226 13.49 12.41 9.14
C LEU A 226 14.88 12.82 9.65
N TYR A 227 14.97 13.89 10.45
CA TYR A 227 16.23 14.30 11.08
C TYR A 227 16.79 13.19 11.98
N ASN A 228 15.93 12.57 12.79
CA ASN A 228 16.32 11.41 13.62
C ASN A 228 16.67 10.17 12.78
N SER A 229 16.28 10.12 11.50
CA SER A 229 16.69 9.08 10.53
C SER A 229 17.94 9.44 9.73
N GLY A 230 18.64 10.52 10.11
CA GLY A 230 19.92 10.90 9.49
C GLY A 230 19.78 11.65 8.16
N PHE A 231 18.58 12.08 7.77
CA PHE A 231 18.41 12.95 6.60
C PHE A 231 18.85 14.37 6.92
N SER A 232 19.83 14.89 6.17
CA SER A 232 20.39 16.25 6.36
C SER A 232 19.70 17.32 5.52
N HIS A 233 19.19 16.95 4.34
CA HIS A 233 18.52 17.86 3.41
C HIS A 233 17.01 17.66 3.49
N ILE A 234 16.37 18.33 4.45
CA ILE A 234 14.92 18.26 4.69
C ILE A 234 14.35 19.66 4.89
N GLN A 235 13.14 19.92 4.39
CA GLN A 235 12.45 21.19 4.62
C GLN A 235 10.93 21.05 4.47
N LEU A 236 10.19 21.99 5.06
CA LEU A 236 8.79 22.20 4.67
C LEU A 236 8.76 22.83 3.28
N PHE A 237 7.83 22.39 2.44
CA PHE A 237 7.56 23.03 1.16
C PHE A 237 7.09 24.48 1.36
N ASP A 238 7.70 25.39 0.62
CA ASP A 238 7.33 26.81 0.57
C ASP A 238 7.44 27.33 -0.86
N LYS A 239 6.29 27.64 -1.46
CA LYS A 239 6.20 28.14 -2.85
C LYS A 239 6.93 29.46 -3.09
N ASN A 240 7.26 30.21 -2.04
CA ASN A 240 7.94 31.50 -2.17
C ASN A 240 9.47 31.39 -2.09
N LYS A 241 10.00 30.21 -1.77
CA LYS A 241 11.44 29.96 -1.71
C LYS A 241 11.97 29.50 -3.06
N SER A 242 13.27 29.75 -3.28
CA SER A 242 13.99 29.15 -4.40
C SER A 242 13.95 27.62 -4.31
N ALA A 243 13.97 26.96 -5.47
CA ALA A 243 14.02 25.50 -5.52
C ALA A 243 15.21 24.97 -4.70
N PRO A 244 15.00 23.95 -3.85
CA PRO A 244 16.08 23.37 -3.05
C PRO A 244 17.06 22.58 -3.92
N PHE A 245 18.16 22.16 -3.30
CA PHE A 245 19.08 21.19 -3.89
C PHE A 245 18.34 19.87 -4.23
N LYS A 246 18.63 19.28 -5.40
CA LYS A 246 18.06 17.99 -5.80
C LYS A 246 18.48 16.89 -4.82
N GLY A 247 17.50 16.13 -4.31
CA GLY A 247 17.71 15.17 -3.21
C GLY A 247 17.25 15.67 -1.84
N THR A 248 16.82 16.93 -1.74
CA THR A 248 16.11 17.43 -0.55
C THR A 248 14.74 16.78 -0.44
N VAL A 249 14.38 16.30 0.76
CA VAL A 249 13.02 15.83 1.08
C VAL A 249 12.16 17.03 1.45
N GLU A 250 11.18 17.36 0.60
CA GLU A 250 10.20 18.42 0.84
C GLU A 250 8.94 17.82 1.48
N VAL A 251 8.64 18.23 2.71
CA VAL A 251 7.44 17.80 3.43
C VAL A 251 6.31 18.80 3.18
N ILE A 252 5.15 18.31 2.76
CA ILE A 252 4.00 19.13 2.37
C ILE A 252 2.71 18.57 2.98
N ASP A 253 1.88 19.49 3.49
CA ASP A 253 0.50 19.20 3.86
C ASP A 253 -0.34 19.02 2.59
N ILE A 254 -1.01 17.88 2.48
CA ILE A 254 -1.92 17.52 1.40
C ILE A 254 -2.97 18.59 1.11
N ASN A 255 -3.44 19.31 2.12
CA ASN A 255 -4.49 20.33 2.00
C ASN A 255 -3.97 21.61 1.32
N LYS A 256 -2.66 21.75 1.14
CA LYS A 256 -2.04 22.84 0.37
C LYS A 256 -2.03 22.54 -1.13
N LEU A 257 -2.38 21.34 -1.57
CA LEU A 257 -2.48 21.00 -2.99
C LEU A 257 -3.87 21.33 -3.56
N ALA A 258 -3.90 22.06 -4.67
CA ALA A 258 -5.12 22.40 -5.40
C ALA A 258 -4.94 22.26 -6.91
N ASP A 259 -6.03 22.39 -7.67
CA ASP A 259 -5.98 22.37 -9.12
C ASP A 259 -5.47 23.71 -9.69
N ASP A 260 -5.61 24.81 -8.93
CA ASP A 260 -5.14 26.15 -9.30
C ASP A 260 -4.28 26.77 -8.20
N MET A 261 -3.39 27.68 -8.59
CA MET A 261 -2.60 28.48 -7.64
C MET A 261 -3.51 29.39 -6.83
N GLY A 262 -3.38 29.36 -5.51
CA GLY A 262 -4.10 30.25 -4.59
C GLY A 262 -3.17 30.85 -3.54
N ASP A 263 -3.72 31.60 -2.60
CA ASP A 263 -2.92 32.26 -1.56
C ASP A 263 -2.21 31.26 -0.63
N LYS A 264 -2.94 30.22 -0.20
CA LYS A 264 -2.46 29.15 0.70
C LYS A 264 -2.24 27.81 0.01
N THR A 265 -2.61 27.71 -1.27
CA THR A 265 -2.51 26.49 -2.05
C THR A 265 -1.49 26.63 -3.18
N VAL A 266 -0.99 25.50 -3.64
CA VAL A 266 -0.11 25.37 -4.79
C VAL A 266 -0.77 24.41 -5.78
N ALA A 267 -0.71 24.79 -7.06
CA ALA A 267 -1.19 23.97 -8.16
C ALA A 267 -0.37 22.69 -8.24
N VAL A 268 -1.03 21.55 -8.43
CA VAL A 268 -0.37 20.25 -8.56
C VAL A 268 0.60 20.21 -9.75
N GLU A 269 0.30 20.99 -10.79
CA GLU A 269 1.11 21.19 -11.98
C GLU A 269 2.51 21.75 -11.66
N ALA A 270 2.66 22.48 -10.55
CA ALA A 270 3.97 23.00 -10.10
C ALA A 270 4.92 21.87 -9.64
N PHE A 271 4.39 20.66 -9.47
CA PHE A 271 5.13 19.46 -9.12
C PHE A 271 5.16 18.46 -10.27
N GLU A 272 4.91 18.85 -11.53
CA GLU A 272 5.18 17.95 -12.66
C GLU A 272 6.68 17.63 -12.76
N GLY A 273 7.00 16.39 -13.15
CA GLY A 273 8.37 15.92 -13.29
C GLY A 273 8.55 14.46 -12.85
N ASN A 274 9.79 13.98 -12.93
CA ASN A 274 10.16 12.66 -12.44
C ASN A 274 10.41 12.73 -10.93
N ASN A 275 9.34 12.71 -10.15
CA ASN A 275 9.40 12.85 -8.69
C ASN A 275 9.32 11.50 -7.96
N LEU A 276 9.94 11.44 -6.79
CA LEU A 276 9.61 10.44 -5.78
C LEU A 276 8.58 11.04 -4.81
N VAL A 277 7.41 10.42 -4.70
CA VAL A 277 6.32 10.88 -3.82
C VAL A 277 6.02 9.83 -2.76
N LEU A 278 6.05 10.21 -1.49
CA LEU A 278 5.69 9.37 -0.35
C LEU A 278 4.43 9.95 0.28
N ILE A 279 3.41 9.13 0.49
CA ILE A 279 2.11 9.57 0.99
C ILE A 279 1.82 8.87 2.32
N ASP A 280 1.89 9.64 3.41
CA ASP A 280 1.43 9.17 4.71
C ASP A 280 -0.08 9.33 4.84
N GLU A 281 -0.70 8.36 5.50
CA GLU A 281 -2.15 8.19 5.60
C GLU A 281 -2.86 8.25 4.24
N GLY A 282 -2.38 7.45 3.27
CA GLY A 282 -2.88 7.39 1.89
C GLY A 282 -4.38 7.11 1.73
N HIS A 283 -5.09 6.68 2.77
CA HIS A 283 -6.54 6.61 2.76
C HIS A 283 -7.24 7.97 2.86
N LYS A 284 -6.61 8.97 3.50
CA LYS A 284 -7.17 10.32 3.60
C LYS A 284 -7.19 10.92 2.20
N GLY A 285 -8.41 11.10 1.68
CA GLY A 285 -8.67 11.54 0.32
C GLY A 285 -9.53 10.58 -0.49
N THR A 286 -9.85 9.36 -0.02
CA THR A 286 -10.76 8.42 -0.70
C THR A 286 -12.26 8.61 -0.36
N GLY A 287 -12.63 9.75 0.24
CA GLY A 287 -14.01 10.10 0.61
C GLY A 287 -14.86 10.69 -0.52
N THR A 288 -15.77 11.63 -0.22
CA THR A 288 -16.65 12.28 -1.21
C THR A 288 -15.91 13.04 -2.32
N ALA A 289 -14.64 13.41 -2.10
CA ALA A 289 -13.76 14.04 -3.08
C ALA A 289 -12.73 13.09 -3.72
N ALA A 290 -12.92 11.77 -3.61
CA ALA A 290 -11.97 10.75 -4.06
C ALA A 290 -11.49 10.94 -5.50
N GLY A 291 -12.39 11.25 -6.43
CA GLY A 291 -12.01 11.39 -7.84
C GLY A 291 -11.07 12.57 -8.11
N ALA A 292 -11.29 13.72 -7.48
CA ALA A 292 -10.40 14.88 -7.62
C ALA A 292 -9.03 14.57 -7.02
N TRP A 293 -9.02 13.93 -5.86
CA TRP A 293 -7.80 13.56 -5.18
C TRP A 293 -6.97 12.52 -5.96
N MET A 294 -7.59 11.48 -6.50
CA MET A 294 -6.91 10.48 -7.32
C MET A 294 -6.28 11.10 -8.58
N ARG A 295 -6.95 12.09 -9.20
CA ARG A 295 -6.38 12.83 -10.33
C ARG A 295 -5.16 13.66 -9.93
N ARG A 296 -5.21 14.32 -8.77
CA ARG A 296 -4.04 15.06 -8.25
C ARG A 296 -2.86 14.13 -8.00
N ARG A 297 -3.10 12.95 -7.41
CA ARG A 297 -2.04 11.94 -7.26
C ARG A 297 -1.46 11.50 -8.58
N ASP A 298 -2.30 11.17 -9.56
CA ASP A 298 -1.84 10.76 -10.89
C ASP A 298 -0.94 11.84 -11.51
N LYS A 299 -1.30 13.11 -11.41
CA LYS A 299 -0.48 14.23 -11.89
C LYS A 299 0.87 14.34 -11.16
N LEU A 300 0.88 14.23 -9.83
CA LEU A 300 2.12 14.30 -9.03
C LEU A 300 3.12 13.18 -9.36
N THR A 301 2.60 12.01 -9.73
CA THR A 301 3.39 10.78 -9.87
C THR A 301 3.54 10.34 -11.32
N ARG A 302 3.04 11.11 -12.28
CA ARG A 302 2.87 10.70 -13.68
C ARG A 302 4.14 10.10 -14.29
N ASP A 303 5.26 10.82 -14.18
CA ASP A 303 6.56 10.41 -14.73
C ASP A 303 7.55 9.97 -13.64
N GLY A 304 7.04 9.82 -12.41
CA GLY A 304 7.81 9.52 -11.21
C GLY A 304 7.44 8.18 -10.59
N PHE A 305 7.60 8.07 -9.26
CA PHE A 305 7.26 6.89 -8.47
C PHE A 305 6.59 7.26 -7.15
N ALA A 306 5.65 6.44 -6.69
CA ALA A 306 4.87 6.69 -5.49
C ALA A 306 4.95 5.55 -4.48
N PHE A 307 5.16 5.89 -3.21
CA PHE A 307 4.89 5.02 -2.07
C PHE A 307 3.70 5.54 -1.27
N GLU A 308 2.75 4.68 -0.93
CA GLU A 308 1.60 5.04 -0.11
C GLU A 308 1.51 4.17 1.15
N TYR A 309 1.20 4.80 2.29
CA TYR A 309 1.13 4.12 3.58
C TYR A 309 -0.22 4.37 4.24
N SER A 310 -0.89 3.32 4.71
CA SER A 310 -2.17 3.50 5.41
C SER A 310 -2.54 2.31 6.28
N ALA A 311 -3.16 2.57 7.43
CA ALA A 311 -3.75 1.53 8.27
C ALA A 311 -5.14 1.06 7.79
N THR A 312 -5.83 1.87 6.99
CA THR A 312 -7.28 1.72 6.73
C THR A 312 -7.62 1.54 5.25
N PHE A 313 -6.67 1.09 4.41
CA PHE A 313 -6.92 0.84 2.98
C PHE A 313 -8.17 0.00 2.74
N GLY A 314 -8.35 -1.11 3.47
CA GLY A 314 -9.53 -1.96 3.30
C GLY A 314 -10.86 -1.24 3.48
N GLN A 315 -10.96 -0.32 4.45
CA GLN A 315 -12.17 0.47 4.65
C GLN A 315 -12.35 1.48 3.52
N ALA A 316 -11.27 2.19 3.17
CA ALA A 316 -11.22 3.20 2.12
C ALA A 316 -11.63 2.67 0.73
N VAL A 317 -11.29 1.42 0.42
CA VAL A 317 -11.50 0.82 -0.92
C VAL A 317 -12.66 -0.19 -0.97
N SER A 318 -13.28 -0.53 0.17
CA SER A 318 -14.38 -1.50 0.25
C SER A 318 -15.59 -1.17 -0.65
N GLY A 319 -15.81 0.12 -0.91
CA GLY A 319 -16.83 0.67 -1.81
C GLY A 319 -16.31 1.08 -3.20
N GLY A 320 -15.02 0.89 -3.48
CA GLY A 320 -14.39 1.28 -4.74
C GLY A 320 -14.80 0.41 -5.93
N ASN A 321 -14.72 0.99 -7.13
CA ASN A 321 -15.00 0.30 -8.39
C ASN A 321 -13.72 -0.28 -9.01
N ASN A 322 -13.87 -1.31 -9.86
CA ASN A 322 -12.82 -1.71 -10.81
C ASN A 322 -12.95 -0.90 -12.11
N VAL A 323 -11.99 -1.05 -13.03
CA VAL A 323 -11.93 -0.25 -14.26
C VAL A 323 -13.18 -0.46 -15.12
N GLU A 324 -13.63 -1.70 -15.27
CA GLU A 324 -14.83 -2.00 -16.06
C GLU A 324 -16.09 -1.31 -15.50
N ALA A 325 -16.26 -1.29 -14.18
CA ALA A 325 -17.38 -0.60 -13.55
C ALA A 325 -17.28 0.93 -13.75
N VAL A 326 -16.09 1.52 -13.69
CA VAL A 326 -15.91 2.96 -13.95
C VAL A 326 -16.17 3.28 -15.43
N GLU A 327 -15.64 2.50 -16.37
CA GLU A 327 -15.91 2.63 -17.80
C GLU A 327 -17.42 2.57 -18.11
N ALA A 328 -18.14 1.64 -17.47
CA ALA A 328 -19.59 1.53 -17.62
C ALA A 328 -20.33 2.77 -17.10
N GLU A 329 -19.90 3.37 -15.99
CA GLU A 329 -20.47 4.61 -15.48
C GLU A 329 -20.18 5.81 -16.39
N ILE A 330 -18.99 5.90 -17.00
CA ILE A 330 -18.68 6.94 -18.00
C ILE A 330 -19.60 6.78 -19.22
N LYS A 331 -19.75 5.55 -19.74
CA LYS A 331 -20.67 5.25 -20.85
C LYS A 331 -22.12 5.62 -20.54
N LYS A 332 -22.61 5.34 -19.32
CA LYS A 332 -23.96 5.75 -18.88
C LYS A 332 -24.11 7.27 -18.83
N LYS A 333 -23.09 8.01 -18.38
CA LYS A 333 -23.11 9.48 -18.38
C LYS A 333 -23.17 10.05 -19.80
N LYS A 334 -22.36 9.51 -20.73
CA LYS A 334 -22.43 9.87 -22.16
C LYS A 334 -23.80 9.57 -22.76
N ALA A 335 -24.35 8.38 -22.49
CA ALA A 335 -25.67 7.98 -22.98
C ALA A 335 -26.77 8.92 -22.49
N LYS A 336 -26.69 9.35 -21.22
CA LYS A 336 -27.63 10.33 -20.66
C LYS A 336 -27.51 11.69 -21.36
N LEU A 337 -26.29 12.12 -21.67
CA LEU A 337 -26.04 13.40 -22.34
C LEU A 337 -26.49 13.40 -23.81
N LEU A 338 -26.21 12.33 -24.55
CA LEU A 338 -26.43 12.26 -25.99
C LEU A 338 -27.82 11.73 -26.37
N PHE A 339 -28.42 10.88 -25.52
CA PHE A 339 -29.63 10.12 -25.85
C PHE A 339 -30.67 10.09 -24.71
N GLU A 340 -30.49 10.91 -23.68
CA GLU A 340 -31.43 11.07 -22.55
C GLU A 340 -31.76 9.76 -21.80
N THR A 341 -30.89 8.75 -21.87
CA THR A 341 -31.09 7.45 -21.19
C THR A 341 -29.79 6.93 -20.57
N THR A 342 -29.89 6.26 -19.42
CA THR A 342 -28.77 5.50 -18.81
C THR A 342 -28.86 4.00 -19.11
N ALA A 343 -29.95 3.54 -19.72
CA ALA A 343 -30.16 2.15 -20.07
C ALA A 343 -29.47 1.83 -21.40
N LEU A 344 -28.20 1.39 -21.32
CA LEU A 344 -27.38 1.08 -22.50
C LEU A 344 -28.03 0.05 -23.43
N GLY A 345 -28.79 -0.92 -22.89
CA GLY A 345 -29.50 -1.91 -23.69
C GLY A 345 -30.68 -1.39 -24.52
N LYS A 346 -31.06 -0.11 -24.39
CA LYS A 346 -32.10 0.54 -25.23
C LYS A 346 -31.53 1.25 -26.45
N LEU A 347 -30.20 1.30 -26.58
CA LEU A 347 -29.52 2.03 -27.65
C LEU A 347 -29.30 1.12 -28.87
N THR A 348 -29.36 1.73 -30.05
CA THR A 348 -28.99 1.09 -31.32
C THR A 348 -27.47 0.87 -31.42
N ALA A 349 -27.04 0.05 -32.37
CA ALA A 349 -25.61 -0.19 -32.60
C ALA A 349 -24.85 1.09 -32.93
N GLU A 350 -25.41 1.97 -33.79
CA GLU A 350 -24.78 3.25 -34.14
C GLU A 350 -24.73 4.21 -32.95
N GLN A 351 -25.70 4.13 -32.03
CA GLN A 351 -25.68 4.92 -30.79
C GLN A 351 -24.63 4.40 -29.81
N LEU A 352 -24.43 3.08 -29.71
CA LEU A 352 -23.41 2.49 -28.85
C LEU A 352 -21.98 2.82 -29.32
N GLU A 353 -21.74 2.90 -30.63
CA GLU A 353 -20.46 3.32 -31.20
C GLU A 353 -20.11 4.76 -30.79
N LYS A 354 -21.11 5.66 -30.72
CA LYS A 354 -20.93 7.04 -30.22
C LYS A 354 -20.61 7.13 -28.71
N LEU A 355 -20.69 6.01 -27.97
CA LEU A 355 -20.34 5.92 -26.56
C LEU A 355 -18.94 5.36 -26.32
N GLU A 356 -18.16 5.07 -27.37
CA GLU A 356 -16.77 4.65 -27.20
C GLU A 356 -15.98 5.67 -26.37
N LEU A 357 -15.10 5.13 -25.52
CA LEU A 357 -14.30 5.93 -24.62
C LEU A 357 -13.02 6.36 -25.34
N THR A 358 -12.71 7.64 -25.23
CA THR A 358 -11.43 8.18 -25.71
C THR A 358 -10.28 7.64 -24.85
N SER A 359 -9.04 7.75 -25.36
CA SER A 359 -7.85 7.34 -24.60
C SER A 359 -7.73 8.06 -23.25
N GLU A 360 -8.13 9.33 -23.17
CA GLU A 360 -8.15 10.12 -21.94
C GLU A 360 -9.18 9.57 -20.94
N GLU A 361 -10.38 9.22 -21.41
CA GLU A 361 -11.42 8.64 -20.55
C GLU A 361 -11.07 7.23 -20.06
N LEU A 362 -10.38 6.43 -20.89
CA LEU A 362 -9.86 5.12 -20.47
C LEU A 362 -8.80 5.27 -19.38
N ARG A 363 -7.93 6.28 -19.50
CA ARG A 363 -6.93 6.62 -18.46
C ARG A 363 -7.62 7.09 -17.18
N ASP A 364 -8.57 8.02 -17.28
CA ASP A 364 -9.34 8.51 -16.13
C ASP A 364 -10.10 7.36 -15.44
N ALA A 365 -10.64 6.40 -16.20
CA ALA A 365 -11.27 5.21 -15.65
C ALA A 365 -10.29 4.36 -14.82
N ARG A 366 -9.05 4.18 -15.30
CA ARG A 366 -7.98 3.49 -14.56
C ARG A 366 -7.62 4.20 -13.26
N ILE A 367 -7.48 5.53 -13.30
CA ILE A 367 -7.14 6.35 -12.13
C ILE A 367 -8.26 6.32 -11.07
N GLN A 368 -9.52 6.36 -11.51
CA GLN A 368 -10.67 6.40 -10.60
C GLN A 368 -11.09 5.03 -10.05
N ALA A 369 -10.60 3.94 -10.64
CA ALA A 369 -10.88 2.56 -10.23
C ALA A 369 -10.13 2.17 -8.96
N THR A 370 -10.37 2.89 -7.86
CA THR A 370 -9.64 2.78 -6.58
C THR A 370 -9.47 1.35 -6.08
N ARG A 371 -10.51 0.51 -6.16
CA ARG A 371 -10.41 -0.90 -5.75
C ARG A 371 -9.38 -1.67 -6.57
N GLU A 372 -9.36 -1.45 -7.88
CA GLU A 372 -8.41 -2.09 -8.78
C GLU A 372 -7.00 -1.51 -8.63
N VAL A 373 -6.87 -0.17 -8.51
CA VAL A 373 -5.58 0.49 -8.26
C VAL A 373 -4.89 -0.12 -7.04
N TYR A 374 -5.58 -0.17 -5.90
CA TYR A 374 -4.97 -0.71 -4.67
C TYR A 374 -4.89 -2.24 -4.65
N GLY A 375 -5.83 -2.95 -5.30
CA GLY A 375 -5.72 -4.39 -5.50
C GLY A 375 -4.46 -4.75 -6.29
N LYS A 376 -4.03 -3.86 -7.20
CA LYS A 376 -2.84 -4.01 -8.03
C LYS A 376 -1.57 -3.41 -7.44
N SER A 377 -1.64 -2.50 -6.48
CA SER A 377 -0.48 -1.76 -5.96
C SER A 377 -0.10 -2.06 -4.50
N ILE A 378 -0.97 -2.71 -3.71
CA ILE A 378 -0.61 -3.10 -2.34
C ILE A 378 0.45 -4.20 -2.39
N LEU A 379 1.65 -3.84 -1.92
CA LEU A 379 2.81 -4.71 -1.87
C LEU A 379 2.74 -5.63 -0.65
N PHE A 380 2.43 -5.04 0.51
CA PHE A 380 2.42 -5.75 1.79
C PHE A 380 1.16 -5.39 2.60
N ASP A 381 0.50 -6.41 3.13
CA ASP A 381 -0.65 -6.29 4.03
C ASP A 381 -0.25 -6.80 5.42
N TYR A 382 0.04 -5.85 6.30
CA TYR A 382 0.16 -6.05 7.75
C TYR A 382 -0.87 -5.18 8.48
N SER A 383 -2.12 -5.28 8.03
CA SER A 383 -3.26 -4.56 8.60
C SER A 383 -3.52 -4.95 10.06
N TYR A 384 -4.43 -4.19 10.71
CA TYR A 384 -4.77 -4.37 12.13
C TYR A 384 -5.10 -5.82 12.52
N LYS A 385 -5.68 -6.60 11.58
CA LYS A 385 -5.94 -8.02 11.79
C LYS A 385 -4.66 -8.79 12.16
N PHE A 386 -3.60 -8.65 11.36
CA PHE A 386 -2.33 -9.35 11.58
C PHE A 386 -1.57 -8.77 12.77
N PHE A 387 -1.55 -7.44 12.89
CA PHE A 387 -0.92 -6.76 14.02
C PHE A 387 -1.47 -7.20 15.38
N TYR A 388 -2.79 -7.39 15.49
CA TYR A 388 -3.43 -7.90 16.70
C TYR A 388 -3.22 -9.41 16.88
N GLU A 389 -3.32 -10.20 15.79
CA GLU A 389 -3.05 -11.65 15.81
C GLU A 389 -1.60 -11.99 16.25
N ASP A 390 -0.68 -11.05 16.08
CA ASP A 390 0.71 -11.16 16.50
C ASP A 390 0.98 -10.63 17.92
N GLY A 391 -0.04 -10.10 18.60
CA GLY A 391 0.05 -9.64 19.99
C GLY A 391 0.57 -8.21 20.16
N TYR A 392 0.74 -7.43 19.09
CA TYR A 392 1.22 -6.03 19.16
C TYR A 392 0.09 -5.01 19.44
N GLY A 393 -1.18 -5.44 19.43
CA GLY A 393 -2.34 -4.61 19.75
C GLY A 393 -2.52 -4.36 21.25
N LYS A 394 -3.19 -3.26 21.63
CA LYS A 394 -3.61 -3.06 23.03
C LYS A 394 -4.75 -4.03 23.35
N GLU A 395 -4.59 -4.85 24.39
CA GLU A 395 -5.70 -5.58 25.00
C GLU A 395 -6.61 -4.58 25.74
N SER A 396 -7.69 -4.11 25.09
CA SER A 396 -8.71 -3.34 25.79
C SER A 396 -9.80 -4.29 26.29
N LEU A 397 -9.83 -4.58 27.59
CA LEU A 397 -10.95 -5.28 28.22
C LEU A 397 -12.11 -4.28 28.40
N ILE A 398 -13.10 -4.30 27.50
CA ILE A 398 -14.32 -3.48 27.68
C ILE A 398 -15.25 -4.21 28.65
N LEU A 399 -15.21 -3.82 29.91
CA LEU A 399 -16.13 -4.29 30.93
C LEU A 399 -17.44 -3.48 30.89
N ASN A 400 -18.55 -4.11 30.52
CA ASN A 400 -19.88 -3.53 30.66
C ASN A 400 -20.33 -3.67 32.13
N LEU A 401 -19.86 -2.79 32.99
CA LEU A 401 -20.24 -2.78 34.41
C LEU A 401 -21.64 -2.18 34.57
N ASN A 402 -22.49 -2.85 35.36
CA ASN A 402 -23.81 -2.34 35.74
C ASN A 402 -23.64 -1.12 36.66
N PRO A 403 -24.13 0.08 36.31
CA PRO A 403 -23.89 1.31 37.08
C PRO A 403 -24.40 1.25 38.53
N ASN A 404 -25.38 0.39 38.82
CA ASN A 404 -25.97 0.23 40.15
C ASN A 404 -25.15 -0.70 41.06
N GLU A 405 -24.30 -1.55 40.47
CA GLU A 405 -23.46 -2.53 41.18
C GLU A 405 -21.99 -2.05 41.25
N ASP A 406 -21.53 -1.25 40.27
CA ASP A 406 -20.18 -0.69 40.19
C ASP A 406 -19.80 0.19 41.40
N LYS A 407 -20.78 0.82 42.06
CA LYS A 407 -20.53 1.64 43.27
C LYS A 407 -20.29 0.81 44.54
N LYS A 408 -20.51 -0.51 44.50
CA LYS A 408 -20.47 -1.39 45.68
C LYS A 408 -19.33 -2.41 45.65
N ASP A 409 -18.63 -2.55 44.52
CA ASP A 409 -17.70 -3.66 44.31
C ASP A 409 -16.24 -3.21 44.47
N GLU A 410 -15.60 -3.62 45.58
CA GLU A 410 -14.16 -3.42 45.81
C GLU A 410 -13.29 -4.14 44.76
N ARG A 411 -13.86 -5.10 44.01
CA ARG A 411 -13.19 -5.79 42.89
C ARG A 411 -12.84 -4.87 41.71
N ARG A 412 -13.31 -3.61 41.70
CA ARG A 412 -12.89 -2.61 40.71
C ARG A 412 -11.36 -2.51 40.61
N TYR A 413 -10.63 -2.68 41.70
CA TYR A 413 -9.16 -2.62 41.71
C TYR A 413 -8.46 -3.89 41.21
N GLU A 414 -9.18 -5.02 41.07
CA GLU A 414 -8.63 -6.26 40.51
C GLU A 414 -8.53 -6.21 38.96
N TYR A 415 -9.23 -5.26 38.33
CA TYR A 415 -9.27 -5.09 36.86
C TYR A 415 -8.43 -3.91 36.35
N PHE A 416 -7.78 -3.17 37.26
CA PHE A 416 -6.82 -2.11 36.94
C PHE A 416 -5.45 -2.47 37.53
N THR A 417 -4.79 -3.47 36.96
CA THR A 417 -3.34 -3.73 37.16
C THR A 417 -2.58 -3.59 35.88
#